data_AF-A0A9D2Z0W0-F1
#
_entry.id   AF-A0A9D2Z0W0-F1
#
_cell.length_a   1.000
_cell.length_b   1.000
_cell.length_c   1.000
_cell.angle_alpha   90.00
_cell.angle_beta   90.00
_cell.angle_gamma   90.00
#
_symmetry.space_group_name_H-M   'P 1'
#
loop_
_entity.id
_entity.type
_entity.pdbx_description
1 polymer ?
#
loop_
_entity_poly.entity_id
_entity_poly.type
_entity_poly.pdbx_seq_one_letter_code
_entity_poly.pdbx_strand_id
1 'polypeptide(L)'
;MKVFEDVHPLQIEHREDELRLRKSLYQWEMGDGKLLQLSQFRAISELPAEIRFSASKSEEMSFKKRIIGYELMFKRLVGSKKQWKNLKDMKKFFQTKKTTMSEYVSKHWDEDDFFGFQYLNGPNPNVIKLCKKLPSNFPVEEMVRDFLPRGSTLEMEMEV
;
A
#
# COMPACT_ATOMS: atom_id res chain seq x y z
N MET A 1 -21.43 -24.87 -0.29
CA MET A 1 -22.56 -25.52 -0.95
C MET A 1 -22.56 -25.16 -2.42
N LYS A 2 -22.23 -26.14 -3.26
CA LYS A 2 -22.18 -26.00 -4.72
C LYS A 2 -23.60 -26.16 -5.28
N VAL A 3 -23.89 -25.56 -6.43
CA VAL A 3 -25.25 -25.54 -7.03
C VAL A 3 -25.85 -26.93 -7.22
N PHE A 4 -25.01 -27.94 -7.46
CA PHE A 4 -25.44 -29.32 -7.66
C PHE A 4 -25.64 -30.12 -6.36
N GLU A 5 -25.40 -29.51 -5.19
CA GLU A 5 -25.64 -30.14 -3.88
C GLU A 5 -27.06 -29.83 -3.35
N ASP A 6 -27.74 -28.84 -3.93
CA ASP A 6 -29.11 -28.46 -3.59
C ASP A 6 -30.09 -29.33 -4.39
N VAL A 7 -30.68 -30.33 -3.74
CA VAL A 7 -31.60 -31.28 -4.39
C VAL A 7 -33.07 -30.89 -4.17
N HIS A 8 -33.36 -30.15 -3.09
CA HIS A 8 -34.72 -29.76 -2.74
C HIS A 8 -35.16 -28.50 -3.51
N PRO A 9 -36.33 -28.50 -4.19
CA PRO A 9 -36.78 -27.36 -5.00
C PRO A 9 -36.79 -26.01 -4.26
N LEU A 10 -37.23 -25.99 -2.99
CA LEU A 10 -37.21 -24.77 -2.16
C LEU A 10 -35.80 -24.21 -1.92
N GLN A 11 -34.77 -25.06 -1.84
CA GLN A 11 -33.39 -24.60 -1.66
C GLN A 11 -32.86 -23.95 -2.95
N ILE A 12 -33.22 -24.53 -4.09
CA ILE A 12 -32.89 -23.99 -5.42
C ILE A 12 -33.54 -22.61 -5.58
N GLU A 13 -34.84 -22.49 -5.33
CA GLU A 13 -35.59 -21.23 -5.43
C GLU A 13 -35.01 -20.15 -4.50
N HIS A 14 -34.80 -20.47 -3.22
CA HIS A 14 -34.20 -19.53 -2.26
C HIS A 14 -32.83 -19.02 -2.71
N ARG A 15 -32.00 -19.89 -3.30
CA ARG A 15 -30.69 -19.51 -3.82
C ARG A 15 -30.79 -18.62 -5.06
N GLU A 16 -31.72 -18.91 -5.96
CA GLU A 16 -31.96 -18.08 -7.15
C GLU A 16 -32.38 -16.65 -6.77
N ASP A 17 -33.27 -16.54 -5.79
CA ASP A 17 -33.73 -15.25 -5.26
C ASP A 17 -32.61 -14.49 -4.54
N GLU A 18 -31.81 -15.17 -3.72
CA GLU A 18 -30.64 -14.57 -3.08
C GLU A 18 -29.66 -14.00 -4.13
N LEU A 19 -29.36 -14.76 -5.18
CA LEU A 19 -28.45 -14.33 -6.25
C LEU A 19 -29.03 -13.15 -7.03
N ARG A 20 -30.35 -13.14 -7.29
CA ARG A 20 -31.03 -12.04 -7.97
C ARG A 20 -30.94 -10.76 -7.13
N LEU A 21 -31.19 -10.86 -5.83
CA LEU A 21 -31.05 -9.74 -4.89
C LEU A 21 -29.60 -9.25 -4.84
N ARG A 22 -28.62 -10.13 -4.67
CA ARG A 22 -27.19 -9.76 -4.64
C ARG A 22 -26.76 -9.05 -5.92
N LYS A 23 -27.16 -9.54 -7.10
CA LYS A 23 -26.86 -8.89 -8.38
C LYS A 23 -27.48 -7.49 -8.49
N SER A 24 -28.68 -7.29 -7.95
CA SER A 24 -29.30 -5.95 -7.93
C SER A 24 -28.65 -4.98 -6.94
N LEU A 25 -28.14 -5.46 -5.80
CA LEU A 25 -27.53 -4.63 -4.77
C LEU A 25 -26.08 -4.26 -5.10
N TYR A 26 -25.29 -5.25 -5.52
CA TYR A 26 -23.86 -5.11 -5.78
C TYR A 26 -23.59 -4.94 -7.26
N GLN A 27 -23.84 -3.72 -7.76
CA GLN A 27 -23.56 -3.39 -9.17
C GLN A 27 -22.23 -2.66 -9.32
N TRP A 28 -21.68 -2.79 -10.52
CA TRP A 28 -20.46 -2.11 -10.94
C TRP A 28 -20.78 -0.72 -11.47
N GLU A 29 -19.98 0.28 -11.09
CA GLU A 29 -19.96 1.56 -11.77
C GLU A 29 -19.18 1.42 -13.08
N MET A 30 -19.83 1.77 -14.18
CA MET A 30 -19.20 1.75 -15.50
C MET A 30 -18.24 2.94 -15.62
N GLY A 31 -16.97 2.69 -15.34
CA GLY A 31 -15.89 3.67 -15.51
C GLY A 31 -15.50 3.88 -16.97
N ASP A 32 -14.47 4.71 -17.19
CA ASP A 32 -13.92 5.06 -18.51
C ASP A 32 -13.13 3.91 -19.21
N GLY A 33 -13.22 2.68 -18.69
CA GLY A 33 -12.54 1.48 -19.19
C GLY A 33 -11.06 1.38 -18.86
N LYS A 34 -10.45 2.39 -18.21
CA LYS A 34 -9.02 2.39 -17.86
C LYS A 34 -8.73 1.85 -16.46
N LEU A 35 -9.70 1.98 -15.56
CA LEU A 35 -9.61 1.48 -14.19
C LEU A 35 -10.44 0.19 -14.05
N LEU A 36 -10.05 -0.64 -13.08
CA LEU A 36 -10.89 -1.74 -12.64
C LEU A 36 -12.25 -1.18 -12.19
N GLN A 37 -13.32 -1.88 -12.57
CA GLN A 37 -14.67 -1.47 -12.20
C GLN A 37 -14.81 -1.44 -10.68
N LEU A 38 -15.44 -0.38 -10.16
CA LEU A 38 -15.68 -0.18 -8.73
C LEU A 38 -17.16 -0.45 -8.42
N SER A 39 -17.51 -0.57 -7.15
CA SER A 39 -18.91 -0.65 -6.75
C SER A 39 -19.62 0.69 -7.01
N GLN A 40 -20.91 0.63 -7.29
CA GLN A 40 -21.76 1.81 -7.50
C GLN A 40 -21.97 2.70 -6.27
N PHE A 41 -21.55 2.26 -5.08
CA PHE A 41 -21.82 2.97 -3.83
C PHE A 41 -20.95 4.23 -3.70
N ARG A 42 -21.59 5.37 -3.44
CA ARG A 42 -20.94 6.68 -3.34
C ARG A 42 -20.68 7.12 -1.91
N ALA A 43 -21.43 6.56 -0.97
CA ALA A 43 -21.28 6.84 0.46
C ALA A 43 -21.25 5.56 1.29
N ILE A 44 -20.54 5.61 2.41
CA ILE A 44 -20.48 4.50 3.39
C ILE A 44 -21.88 4.13 3.90
N SER A 45 -22.79 5.12 3.98
CA SER A 45 -24.18 4.92 4.39
C SER A 45 -25.01 4.10 3.41
N GLU A 46 -24.59 4.00 2.14
CA GLU A 46 -25.27 3.20 1.10
C GLU A 46 -24.83 1.73 1.13
N LEU A 47 -23.72 1.40 1.79
CA LEU A 47 -23.21 0.04 1.87
C LEU A 47 -24.16 -0.85 2.70
N PRO A 48 -24.48 -2.07 2.24
CA PRO A 48 -25.15 -3.07 3.07
C PRO A 48 -24.39 -3.34 4.38
N ALA A 49 -25.13 -3.70 5.43
CA ALA A 49 -24.58 -3.86 6.78
C ALA A 49 -23.48 -4.93 6.83
N GLU A 50 -23.59 -5.96 5.98
CA GLU A 50 -22.70 -7.11 5.88
C GLU A 50 -21.28 -6.75 5.43
N ILE A 51 -21.14 -5.66 4.66
CA ILE A 51 -19.85 -5.20 4.13
C ILE A 51 -19.40 -3.85 4.72
N ARG A 52 -20.23 -3.27 5.60
CA ARG A 52 -19.88 -2.05 6.33
C ARG A 52 -18.98 -2.40 7.50
N PHE A 53 -18.13 -1.47 7.90
CA PHE A 53 -17.46 -1.56 9.19
C PHE A 53 -18.48 -1.66 10.33
N SER A 54 -18.16 -2.48 11.33
CA SER A 54 -18.90 -2.48 12.59
C SER A 54 -18.91 -1.07 13.20
N ALA A 55 -19.88 -0.82 14.08
CA ALA A 55 -19.95 0.45 14.81
C ALA A 55 -18.65 0.70 15.60
N SER A 56 -18.11 -0.33 16.27
CA SER A 56 -16.85 -0.24 17.02
C SER A 56 -15.66 0.09 16.12
N LYS A 57 -15.55 -0.53 14.94
CA LYS A 57 -14.45 -0.27 14.00
C LYS A 57 -14.54 1.14 13.41
N SER A 58 -15.75 1.58 13.10
CA SER A 58 -16.03 2.93 12.58
C SER A 58 -15.66 4.01 13.60
N GLU A 59 -16.01 3.79 14.87
CA GLU A 59 -15.65 4.70 15.97
C GLU A 59 -14.14 4.70 16.21
N GLU A 60 -13.49 3.53 16.24
CA GLU A 60 -12.04 3.39 16.39
C GLU A 60 -11.30 4.19 15.30
N MET A 61 -11.71 4.05 14.04
CA MET A 61 -11.10 4.76 12.91
C MET A 61 -11.33 6.27 13.01
N SER A 62 -12.55 6.69 13.35
CA SER A 62 -12.91 8.10 13.50
C SER A 62 -12.14 8.76 14.63
N PHE A 63 -12.04 8.09 15.77
CA PHE A 63 -11.26 8.55 16.92
C PHE A 63 -9.77 8.68 16.57
N LYS A 64 -9.16 7.66 15.94
CA LYS A 64 -7.75 7.73 15.49
C LYS A 64 -7.51 8.90 14.54
N LYS A 65 -8.40 9.11 13.57
CA LYS A 65 -8.33 10.22 12.62
C LYS A 65 -8.41 11.58 13.33
N ARG A 66 -9.31 11.73 14.29
CA ARG A 66 -9.44 12.97 15.10
C ARG A 66 -8.18 13.24 15.91
N ILE A 67 -7.65 12.25 16.62
CA ILE A 67 -6.42 12.39 17.43
C ILE A 67 -5.23 12.80 16.54
N ILE A 68 -5.03 12.13 15.40
CA ILE A 68 -3.96 12.49 14.45
C ILE A 68 -4.18 13.92 13.92
N GLY A 69 -5.41 14.29 13.57
CA GLY A 69 -5.74 15.63 13.12
C GLY A 69 -5.41 16.72 14.15
N TYR A 70 -5.81 16.53 15.41
CA TYR A 70 -5.48 17.47 16.48
C TYR A 70 -3.98 17.56 16.73
N GLU A 71 -3.26 16.43 16.72
CA GLU A 71 -1.80 16.42 16.88
C GLU A 71 -1.10 17.26 15.81
N LEU A 72 -1.49 17.08 14.54
CA LEU A 72 -0.96 17.87 13.42
C LEU A 72 -1.31 19.36 13.53
N MET A 73 -2.52 19.67 14.03
CA MET A 73 -2.97 21.05 14.25
C MET A 73 -2.14 21.74 15.35
N PHE A 74 -1.96 21.10 16.51
CA PHE A 74 -1.17 21.66 17.62
C PHE A 74 0.30 21.85 17.25
N LYS A 75 0.85 20.96 16.42
CA LYS A 75 2.20 21.10 15.83
C LYS A 75 2.28 22.17 14.74
N ARG A 76 1.17 22.82 14.38
CA ARG A 76 1.05 23.81 13.30
C ARG A 76 1.53 23.28 11.95
N LEU A 77 1.27 22.00 11.68
CA LEU A 77 1.65 21.32 10.44
C LEU A 77 0.50 21.33 9.43
N VAL A 78 -0.75 21.38 9.90
CA VAL A 78 -1.92 21.52 9.02
C VAL A 78 -1.83 22.85 8.27
N GLY A 79 -1.77 22.80 6.94
CA GLY A 79 -1.73 23.99 6.08
C GLY A 79 -0.45 24.82 6.15
N SER A 80 0.61 24.33 6.81
CA SER A 80 1.89 25.03 6.89
C SER A 80 2.55 25.12 5.52
N LYS A 81 2.94 26.34 5.12
CA LYS A 81 3.76 26.60 3.91
C LYS A 81 5.25 26.76 4.23
N LYS A 82 5.66 26.47 5.46
CA LYS A 82 7.07 26.62 5.88
C LYS A 82 7.92 25.54 5.22
N GLN A 83 9.04 25.95 4.64
CA GLN A 83 10.05 25.01 4.14
C GLN A 83 10.85 24.41 5.29
N TRP A 84 11.17 23.13 5.18
CA TRP A 84 12.12 22.47 6.07
C TRP A 84 13.53 22.98 5.75
N LYS A 85 14.27 23.45 6.76
CA LYS A 85 15.61 24.02 6.56
C LYS A 85 16.69 22.94 6.42
N ASN A 86 16.43 21.76 6.99
CA ASN A 86 17.31 20.60 6.95
C ASN A 86 16.51 19.32 7.25
N LEU A 87 17.10 18.16 6.96
CA LEU A 87 16.49 16.85 7.20
C LEU A 87 16.27 16.55 8.69
N LYS A 88 17.06 17.14 9.60
CA LYS A 88 16.86 16.97 11.05
C LYS A 88 15.54 17.59 11.52
N ASP A 89 15.08 18.67 10.87
CA ASP A 89 13.78 19.26 11.17
C ASP A 89 12.64 18.31 10.81
N MET A 90 12.79 17.47 9.78
CA MET A 90 11.79 16.43 9.46
C MET A 90 11.69 15.38 10.56
N LYS A 91 12.78 15.05 11.26
CA LYS A 91 12.75 14.08 12.37
C LYS A 91 11.79 14.51 13.50
N LYS A 92 11.60 15.82 13.72
CA LYS A 92 10.64 16.36 14.71
C LYS A 92 9.20 15.94 14.43
N PHE A 93 8.86 15.68 13.17
CA PHE A 93 7.53 15.18 12.78
C PHE A 93 7.25 13.80 13.37
N PHE A 94 8.22 12.89 13.25
CA PHE A 94 8.09 11.47 13.61
C PHE A 94 8.25 11.19 15.11
N GLN A 95 8.56 12.19 15.93
CA GLN A 95 8.87 12.00 17.37
C GLN A 95 7.70 11.50 18.23
N THR A 96 6.46 11.62 17.77
CA THR A 96 5.27 11.40 18.62
C THR A 96 4.58 10.06 18.38
N LYS A 97 4.77 9.48 17.19
CA LYS A 97 4.25 8.16 16.80
C LYS A 97 5.44 7.29 16.44
N LYS A 98 6.10 6.77 17.47
CA LYS A 98 7.29 5.96 17.31
C LYS A 98 6.95 4.48 17.42
N THR A 99 7.35 3.74 16.40
CA THR A 99 7.52 2.30 16.45
C THR A 99 9.01 1.98 16.46
N THR A 100 9.38 0.78 16.91
CA THR A 100 10.77 0.28 16.83
C THR A 100 11.31 0.42 15.40
N MET A 101 10.49 0.11 14.39
CA MET A 101 10.88 0.25 12.99
C MET A 101 11.07 1.72 12.58
N SER A 102 10.19 2.64 12.97
CA SER A 102 10.35 4.06 12.62
C SER A 102 11.59 4.69 13.26
N GLU A 103 11.97 4.24 14.47
CA GLU A 103 13.20 4.71 15.12
C GLU A 103 14.43 4.15 14.43
N TYR A 104 14.39 2.88 14.01
CA TYR A 104 15.45 2.25 13.23
C TYR A 104 15.63 2.97 11.89
N VAL A 105 14.57 3.15 11.10
CA VAL A 105 14.59 3.91 9.84
C VAL A 105 15.16 5.31 10.06
N SER A 106 14.72 6.04 11.09
CA SER A 106 15.22 7.40 11.37
C SER A 106 16.73 7.45 11.66
N LYS A 107 17.34 6.35 12.11
CA LYS A 107 18.76 6.24 12.38
C LYS A 107 19.57 5.79 11.16
N HIS A 108 19.02 4.90 10.34
CA HIS A 108 19.74 4.18 9.28
C HIS A 108 19.33 4.57 7.85
N TRP A 109 18.41 5.52 7.66
CA TRP A 109 17.88 5.91 6.34
C TRP A 109 18.96 6.36 5.32
N ASP A 110 20.11 6.83 5.80
CA ASP A 110 21.26 7.31 5.01
C ASP A 110 22.38 6.27 4.83
N GLU A 111 22.12 5.01 5.20
CA GLU A 111 23.05 3.89 5.01
C GLU A 111 22.67 3.10 3.74
N ASP A 112 23.62 2.90 2.83
CA ASP A 112 23.37 2.27 1.51
C ASP A 112 22.88 0.82 1.63
N ASP A 113 23.39 0.07 2.62
CA ASP A 113 22.97 -1.30 2.90
C ASP A 113 21.51 -1.35 3.38
N PHE A 114 21.09 -0.42 4.24
CA PHE A 114 19.70 -0.30 4.66
C PHE A 114 18.79 0.21 3.53
N PHE A 115 19.28 1.11 2.68
CA PHE A 115 18.57 1.52 1.47
C PHE A 115 18.31 0.33 0.54
N GLY A 116 19.32 -0.50 0.28
CA GLY A 116 19.20 -1.74 -0.49
C GLY A 116 18.29 -2.78 0.18
N PHE A 117 18.43 -2.97 1.49
CA PHE A 117 17.63 -3.91 2.28
C PHE A 117 16.11 -3.69 2.15
N GLN A 118 15.68 -2.42 2.06
CA GLN A 118 14.28 -2.07 1.91
C GLN A 118 13.65 -2.54 0.59
N TYR A 119 14.43 -2.79 -0.47
CA TYR A 119 13.91 -3.37 -1.70
C TYR A 119 13.49 -4.83 -1.55
N LEU A 120 13.98 -5.53 -0.52
CA LEU A 120 13.63 -6.92 -0.23
C LEU A 120 12.68 -7.05 0.96
N ASN A 121 12.82 -6.18 1.97
CA ASN A 121 12.13 -6.32 3.26
C ASN A 121 11.30 -5.09 3.66
N GLY A 122 11.30 -4.04 2.82
CA GLY A 122 10.57 -2.81 3.08
C GLY A 122 9.10 -2.87 2.66
N PRO A 123 8.43 -1.71 2.58
CA PRO A 123 7.00 -1.64 2.27
C PRO A 123 6.62 -2.10 0.86
N ASN A 124 7.56 -2.10 -0.09
CA ASN A 124 7.31 -2.50 -1.48
C ASN A 124 8.39 -3.46 -2.02
N PRO A 125 8.34 -4.74 -1.62
CA PRO A 125 9.35 -5.72 -2.00
C PRO A 125 9.18 -6.29 -3.43
N ASN A 126 8.20 -5.81 -4.19
CA ASN A 126 7.77 -6.44 -5.45
C ASN A 126 8.43 -5.85 -6.71
N VAL A 127 9.25 -4.82 -6.57
CA VAL A 127 9.81 -4.06 -7.72
C VAL A 127 11.17 -4.58 -8.16
N ILE A 128 11.99 -5.06 -7.21
CA ILE A 128 13.34 -5.55 -7.51
C ILE A 128 13.28 -6.84 -8.32
N LYS A 129 14.12 -6.93 -9.33
CA LYS A 129 14.22 -8.08 -10.24
C LYS A 129 15.68 -8.34 -10.55
N LEU A 130 16.01 -9.61 -10.75
CA LEU A 130 17.32 -10.01 -11.26
C LEU A 130 17.54 -9.38 -12.63
N CYS A 131 18.63 -8.63 -12.79
CA CYS A 131 19.01 -7.99 -14.04
C CYS A 131 20.03 -8.88 -14.76
N LYS A 132 19.63 -9.51 -15.86
CA LYS A 132 20.53 -10.29 -16.73
C LYS A 132 21.06 -9.50 -17.93
N LYS A 133 20.48 -8.33 -18.19
CA LYS A 133 20.89 -7.41 -19.25
C LYS A 133 20.43 -6.00 -18.91
N LEU A 134 21.33 -5.03 -19.04
CA LEU A 134 21.00 -3.64 -18.79
C LEU A 134 20.00 -3.14 -19.84
N PRO A 135 18.99 -2.35 -19.43
CA PRO A 135 18.16 -1.61 -20.37
C PRO A 135 19.02 -0.69 -21.25
N SER A 136 18.74 -0.62 -22.56
CA SER A 136 19.52 0.19 -23.51
C SER A 136 19.49 1.69 -23.21
N ASN A 137 18.48 2.15 -22.48
CA ASN A 137 18.33 3.52 -22.01
C ASN A 137 19.00 3.77 -20.64
N PHE A 138 19.74 2.80 -20.10
CA PHE A 138 20.43 2.90 -18.81
C PHE A 138 21.85 2.30 -18.86
N PRO A 139 22.80 2.97 -19.55
CA PRO A 139 24.17 2.49 -19.68
C PRO A 139 24.98 2.80 -18.41
N VAL A 140 25.20 1.77 -17.58
CA VAL A 140 25.91 1.86 -16.29
C VAL A 140 27.01 0.82 -16.29
N GLU A 141 28.23 1.16 -16.69
CA GLU A 141 29.34 0.19 -16.73
C GLU A 141 30.51 0.67 -15.87
N GLU A 142 31.20 1.74 -16.27
CA GLU A 142 32.38 2.25 -15.53
C GLU A 142 32.04 2.76 -14.11
N MET A 143 30.83 3.28 -13.92
CA MET A 143 30.41 3.94 -12.67
C MET A 143 30.32 3.00 -11.45
N VAL A 144 30.19 1.69 -11.66
CA VAL A 144 29.98 0.72 -10.56
C VAL A 144 31.23 -0.07 -10.20
N ARG A 145 32.33 0.13 -10.92
CA ARG A 145 33.55 -0.68 -10.83
C ARG A 145 34.09 -0.82 -9.41
N ASP A 146 34.08 0.26 -8.64
CA ASP A 146 34.62 0.28 -7.27
C ASP A 146 33.75 -0.48 -6.26
N PHE A 147 32.51 -0.80 -6.61
CA PHE A 147 31.56 -1.54 -5.77
C PHE A 147 31.50 -3.03 -6.10
N LEU A 148 32.14 -3.47 -7.19
CA LEU A 148 32.15 -4.87 -7.61
C LEU A 148 33.21 -5.68 -6.83
N PRO A 149 33.00 -7.00 -6.70
CA PRO A 149 34.04 -7.89 -6.18
C PRO A 149 35.35 -7.74 -6.95
N ARG A 150 36.49 -7.83 -6.24
CA ARG A 150 37.81 -7.71 -6.87
C ARG A 150 38.00 -8.74 -7.99
N GLY A 151 38.35 -8.27 -9.17
CA GLY A 151 38.58 -9.10 -10.35
C GLY A 151 37.31 -9.48 -11.11
N SER A 152 36.14 -8.97 -10.72
CA SER A 152 34.88 -9.15 -11.44
C SER A 152 34.57 -7.96 -12.36
N THR A 153 33.62 -8.16 -13.27
CA THR A 153 33.01 -7.10 -14.10
C THR A 153 31.50 -7.11 -13.92
N LEU A 154 30.83 -6.04 -14.33
CA LEU A 154 29.37 -5.97 -14.19
C LEU A 154 28.69 -7.09 -15.00
N GLU A 155 29.21 -7.38 -16.19
CA GLU A 155 28.73 -8.46 -17.06
C GLU A 155 28.81 -9.80 -16.35
N MET A 156 29.92 -10.08 -15.66
CA MET A 156 30.09 -11.33 -14.90
C MET A 156 29.07 -11.45 -13.76
N GLU A 157 28.86 -10.39 -12.96
CA GLU A 157 27.90 -10.42 -11.84
C GLU A 157 26.43 -10.53 -12.31
N MET A 158 26.12 -10.16 -13.56
CA MET A 158 24.77 -10.25 -14.13
C MET A 158 24.45 -11.63 -14.73
N GLU A 159 25.46 -12.47 -14.97
CA GLU A 159 25.30 -13.82 -15.49
C GLU A 159 25.01 -14.87 -14.40
N VAL A 160 25.34 -14.55 -13.14
CA VAL A 160 25.12 -15.39 -11.94
C VAL A 160 23.63 -15.57 -11.64
#